data_AF-A0A942FJI3-F1
#
_entry.id   AF-A0A942FJI3-F1
#
_cell.length_a   1.000
_cell.length_b   1.000
_cell.length_c   1.000
_cell.angle_alpha   90.00
_cell.angle_beta   90.00
_cell.angle_gamma   90.00
#
_symmetry.space_group_name_H-M   'P 1'
#
loop_
_entity.id
_entity.type
_entity.pdbx_description
1 polymer ?
#
loop_
_entity_poly.entity_id
_entity_poly.type
_entity_poly.pdbx_seq_one_letter_code
_entity_poly.pdbx_strand_id
1 'polypeptide(L)' 'MARRKQPVRVAEPDPNQITMPGVQLVRLGERLQFQAGLPMQPRRGQKSLDIGFWDPMRDPLELF' A
#
# COMPACT_ATOMS: atom_id res chain seq x y z
N MET A 1 -26.24 -0.91 -1.57
CA MET A 1 -25.86 -1.61 -0.32
C MET A 1 -24.37 -1.92 -0.37
N ALA A 2 -23.56 -1.31 0.49
CA ALA A 2 -22.10 -1.51 0.47
C ALA A 2 -21.73 -2.87 1.09
N ARG A 3 -20.99 -3.69 0.35
CA ARG A 3 -20.54 -5.03 0.79
C ARG A 3 -19.51 -4.87 1.92
N ARG A 4 -19.87 -5.24 3.16
CA ARG A 4 -18.95 -5.27 4.30
C ARG A 4 -17.79 -6.22 3.99
N LYS A 5 -16.55 -5.72 4.02
CA LYS A 5 -15.35 -6.57 3.93
C LYS A 5 -15.29 -7.46 5.17
N GLN A 6 -15.12 -8.76 4.98
CA GLN A 6 -14.95 -9.69 6.10
C GLN A 6 -13.68 -9.32 6.89
N PRO A 7 -13.70 -9.46 8.22
CA PRO A 7 -12.50 -9.26 9.03
C PRO A 7 -11.41 -10.23 8.57
N VAL A 8 -10.21 -9.69 8.31
CA VAL A 8 -9.04 -10.50 7.97
C VAL A 8 -8.73 -11.36 9.18
N ARG A 9 -8.93 -12.67 9.05
CA ARG A 9 -8.46 -13.63 10.06
C ARG A 9 -6.94 -13.65 10.00
N VAL A 10 -6.31 -13.17 11.07
CA VAL A 10 -4.87 -13.38 11.28
C VAL A 10 -4.70 -14.86 11.60
N ALA A 11 -3.92 -15.57 10.79
CA ALA A 11 -3.62 -16.98 11.04
C ALA A 11 -2.88 -17.11 12.39
N GLU A 12 -3.19 -18.17 13.13
CA GLU A 12 -2.46 -18.50 14.35
C GLU A 12 -0.98 -18.76 14.02
N PRO A 13 -0.05 -18.45 14.95
CA PRO A 13 1.36 -18.72 14.74
C PRO A 13 1.57 -20.21 14.43
N ASP A 14 2.23 -20.52 13.31
CA ASP A 14 2.54 -21.90 12.94
C ASP A 14 3.51 -22.49 13.99
N PRO A 15 3.17 -23.61 14.66
CA PRO A 15 4.06 -24.24 15.63
C PRO A 15 5.40 -24.69 15.04
N ASN A 16 5.50 -24.80 13.71
CA ASN A 16 6.74 -25.12 13.01
C ASN A 16 7.56 -23.87 12.61
N GLN A 17 7.11 -22.65 12.93
CA GLN A 17 7.93 -21.45 12.76
C GLN A 17 9.05 -21.42 13.81
N ILE A 18 10.20 -21.98 13.44
CA ILE A 18 11.43 -21.85 14.21
C ILE A 18 12.00 -20.46 13.93
N THR A 19 12.01 -19.60 14.95
CA THR A 19 12.70 -18.31 14.87
C THR A 19 14.20 -18.57 14.85
N MET A 20 14.91 -18.10 13.81
CA MET A 20 16.35 -18.28 13.70
C MET A 20 17.07 -17.59 14.89
N PRO A 21 18.09 -18.22 15.51
CA PRO A 21 18.82 -17.60 16.61
C PRO A 21 19.38 -16.22 16.23
N GLY A 22 19.11 -15.20 17.04
CA GLY A 22 19.54 -13.83 16.78
C GLY A 22 18.65 -13.03 15.82
N VAL A 23 17.60 -13.63 15.24
CA VAL A 23 16.65 -12.91 14.38
C VAL A 23 15.43 -12.49 15.18
N GLN A 24 15.29 -11.18 15.38
CA GLN A 24 14.08 -10.61 15.95
C GLN A 24 13.01 -10.50 14.86
N LEU A 25 11.83 -11.09 15.11
CA LEU A 25 10.69 -10.93 14.23
C LEU A 25 10.17 -9.49 14.29
N VAL A 26 9.89 -8.92 13.12
CA VAL A 26 9.30 -7.58 13.00
C VAL A 26 7.91 -7.60 13.62
N ARG A 27 7.68 -6.75 14.62
CA ARG A 27 6.39 -6.61 15.28
C ARG A 27 5.40 -5.90 14.38
N LEU A 28 4.11 -6.14 14.60
CA LEU A 28 3.04 -5.49 13.83
C LEU A 28 3.16 -3.96 13.88
N GLY A 29 3.48 -3.38 15.04
CA GLY A 29 3.67 -1.93 15.19
C GLY A 29 4.80 -1.38 14.32
N GLU A 30 5.95 -2.05 14.29
CA GLU A 30 7.12 -1.68 13.48
C GLU A 30 6.78 -1.74 11.98
N ARG A 31 6.04 -2.78 11.57
CA ARG A 31 5.57 -2.92 10.18
C ARG A 31 4.60 -1.82 9.79
N LEU A 32 3.66 -1.46 10.66
CA LEU A 32 2.69 -0.39 10.40
C LEU A 32 3.38 0.98 10.34
N GLN A 33 4.33 1.25 11.24
CA GLN A 33 5.11 2.49 11.23
C GLN A 33 5.95 2.62 9.96
N PHE A 34 6.58 1.53 9.52
CA PHE A 34 7.30 1.49 8.25
C PHE A 34 6.37 1.78 7.06
N GLN A 35 5.19 1.15 7.01
CA GLN A 35 4.22 1.37 5.93
C GLN A 35 3.64 2.79 5.91
N ALA A 36 3.48 3.42 7.07
CA ALA A 36 2.98 4.79 7.16
C ALA A 36 3.94 5.83 6.57
N GLY A 37 5.25 5.53 6.54
CA GLY A 37 6.26 6.39 5.93
C GLY A 37 6.44 6.19 4.42
N LEU A 38 5.82 5.15 3.83
CA LEU A 38 5.92 4.88 2.41
C LEU A 38 4.89 5.69 1.60
N PRO A 39 5.20 6.04 0.35
CA PRO A 39 4.19 6.60 -0.54
C PRO A 39 3.04 5.59 -0.71
N MET A 40 1.81 6.12 -0.84
CA MET A 40 0.64 5.29 -1.09
C MET A 40 0.87 4.44 -2.35
N GLN A 41 0.84 3.13 -2.18
CA GLN A 41 0.95 2.20 -3.30
C GLN A 41 -0.31 2.27 -4.17
N PRO A 42 -0.18 2.20 -5.51
CA PRO A 42 -1.32 2.17 -6.40
C PRO A 42 -2.18 0.95 -6.09
N ARG A 43 -3.50 1.14 -6.01
CA ARG A 43 -4.42 0.03 -5.78
C ARG A 43 -4.48 -0.86 -7.02
N ARG A 44 -4.70 -2.16 -6.84
CA ARG A 44 -4.92 -3.08 -7.97
C ARG A 44 -6.14 -2.60 -8.77
N GLY A 45 -5.92 -2.26 -10.04
CA GLY A 45 -6.95 -1.70 -10.93
C GLY A 45 -7.15 -0.19 -10.83
N GLN A 46 -6.32 0.52 -10.07
CA GLN A 46 -6.24 1.98 -10.16
C GLN A 46 -5.75 2.33 -11.55
N LYS A 47 -6.61 2.96 -12.36
CA LYS A 47 -6.23 3.51 -13.66
C LYS A 47 -5.11 4.52 -13.43
N SER A 48 -4.13 4.54 -14.34
CA SER A 48 -3.20 5.67 -14.40
C SER A 48 -4.03 6.94 -14.44
N LEU A 49 -3.70 7.89 -13.58
CA LEU A 49 -4.24 9.22 -13.78
C LEU A 49 -3.62 9.72 -15.08
N ASP A 50 -4.44 9.96 -16.10
CA ASP A 50 -4.04 10.70 -17.30
C ASP A 50 -3.89 12.19 -16.92
N ILE A 51 -3.09 12.46 -15.89
CA ILE A 51 -2.51 13.77 -15.72
C ILE A 51 -1.47 13.78 -16.84
N GLY A 52 -1.88 14.31 -18.00
CA GLY A 52 -0.97 14.53 -19.11
C GLY A 52 0.32 15.14 -18.58
N PHE A 53 1.45 14.71 -19.13
CA PHE A 53 2.76 15.24 -18.79
C PHE A 53 2.64 16.76 -18.67
N TRP A 54 2.73 17.28 -17.44
CA TRP A 54 2.55 18.70 -17.19
C TRP A 54 3.71 19.40 -17.86
N ASP A 55 3.46 19.94 -19.06
CA ASP A 55 4.39 20.77 -19.77
C ASP A 55 4.13 22.21 -19.34
N PRO A 56 5.03 22.83 -18.55
CA PRO A 56 4.86 24.22 -18.10
C PRO A 56 4.88 25.21 -19.27
N MET A 57 5.25 24.78 -20.48
CA MET A 57 5.23 25.57 -21.71
C MET A 57 3.97 25.37 -22.55
N ARG A 58 3.07 24.45 -22.17
CA ARG A 58 1.76 24.28 -22.85
C ARG A 58 0.80 25.39 -22.44
N ASP A 59 0.25 26.08 -23.43
CA ASP A 59 -0.74 27.14 -23.23
C ASP A 59 -2.07 26.53 -22.74
N PRO A 60 -2.58 26.92 -21.55
CA PRO A 60 -3.82 26.36 -20.99
C PRO A 60 -5.08 26.60 -21.82
N LEU A 61 -5.01 27.49 -22.81
CA LEU A 61 -6.15 27.89 -23.66
C LEU A 61 -6.47 26.89 -24.78
N GLU A 62 -5.62 25.91 -25.08
CA GLU A 62 -5.84 24.93 -26.15
C GLU A 62 -6.72 23.72 -25.73
N LEU A 63 -7.24 23.71 -24.49
CA LEU A 63 -8.02 22.61 -23.92
C LEU A 63 -9.55 22.83 -23.94
N PHE A 64 -10.05 23.93 -24.52
CA PHE A 64 -11.48 24.27 -24.60
C PHE A 64 -11.97 24.49 -26.03
#